data_AF-B0BH59-F1
#
_entry.id   AF-B0BH59-F1
#
_cell.length_a   1.000
_cell.length_b   1.000
_cell.length_c   1.000
_cell.angle_alpha   90.00
_cell.angle_beta   90.00
_cell.angle_gamma   90.00
#
_symmetry.space_group_name_H-M   'P 1'
#
loop_
_entity.id
_entity.type
_entity.pdbx_description
1 polymer ?
#
loop_
_entity_poly.entity_id
_entity_poly.type
_entity_poly.pdbx_seq_one_letter_code
_entity_poly.pdbx_strand_id
1 'polypeptide(L)'
;ALGAKMRRLNLRLVPILMLLACSLAGCDTSTSSLANEPQDLVGPGRTAIELRNLGWTISEPKTLPELEAERFTTSGLPRFEGDKWNRLKTKAQPGDEFRTISHNAGSGVALFRHGKLLDSHLYAVF
;
A
#
# COMPACT_ATOMS: atom_id res chain seq x y z
N ALA A 1 -47.08 -18.52 -55.26
CA ALA A 1 -47.09 -17.24 -54.51
C ALA A 1 -48.34 -17.21 -53.64
N LEU A 2 -48.18 -17.34 -52.32
CA LEU A 2 -49.25 -17.16 -51.33
C LEU A 2 -48.69 -16.26 -50.22
N GLY A 3 -49.39 -15.15 -49.96
CA GLY A 3 -49.10 -14.25 -48.85
C GLY A 3 -49.88 -14.64 -47.58
N ALA A 4 -49.28 -14.37 -46.43
CA ALA A 4 -49.93 -14.27 -45.11
C ALA A 4 -49.08 -13.27 -44.30
N LYS A 5 -49.50 -12.02 -44.11
CA LYS A 5 -50.49 -11.51 -43.14
C LYS A 5 -50.06 -11.68 -41.68
N MET A 6 -49.55 -10.55 -41.14
CA MET A 6 -49.68 -10.02 -39.77
C MET A 6 -49.38 -10.93 -38.57
N ARG A 7 -48.54 -10.42 -37.66
CA ARG A 7 -48.96 -10.02 -36.30
C ARG A 7 -47.86 -9.17 -35.66
N ARG A 8 -48.17 -7.90 -35.39
CA ARG A 8 -47.40 -7.06 -34.46
C ARG A 8 -47.67 -7.60 -33.06
N LEU A 9 -46.68 -8.23 -32.43
CA LEU A 9 -46.69 -8.42 -30.99
C LEU A 9 -45.98 -7.22 -30.35
N ASN A 10 -46.76 -6.38 -29.68
CA ASN A 10 -46.26 -5.49 -28.64
C ASN A 10 -45.74 -6.36 -27.50
N LEU A 11 -44.46 -6.22 -27.11
CA LEU A 11 -43.99 -6.70 -25.82
C LEU A 11 -42.91 -5.75 -25.28
N ARG A 12 -43.33 -4.52 -25.00
CA ARG A 12 -42.65 -3.62 -24.05
C ARG A 12 -42.75 -4.25 -22.65
N LEU A 13 -41.98 -5.30 -22.38
CA LEU A 13 -41.94 -5.96 -21.06
C LEU A 13 -40.80 -6.99 -20.94
N VAL A 14 -39.65 -6.73 -21.59
CA VAL A 14 -38.45 -7.57 -21.44
C VAL A 14 -37.18 -6.74 -21.09
N PRO A 15 -37.17 -5.82 -20.11
CA PRO A 15 -35.90 -5.32 -19.58
C PRO A 15 -35.57 -5.79 -18.15
N ILE A 16 -36.26 -6.79 -17.58
CA ILE A 16 -36.18 -7.08 -16.12
C ILE A 16 -35.65 -8.50 -15.77
N LEU A 17 -35.18 -9.30 -16.74
CA LEU A 17 -34.68 -10.66 -16.44
C LEU A 17 -33.36 -11.00 -17.15
N MET A 18 -32.38 -10.11 -17.05
CA MET A 18 -30.96 -10.43 -17.26
C MET A 18 -30.06 -9.61 -16.29
N LEU A 19 -30.58 -9.31 -15.10
CA LEU A 19 -29.73 -9.26 -13.91
C LEU A 19 -29.54 -10.71 -13.46
N LEU A 20 -28.35 -11.04 -12.96
CA LEU A 20 -28.02 -12.31 -12.27
C LEU A 20 -27.29 -13.40 -13.08
N ALA A 21 -26.16 -13.06 -13.72
CA ALA A 21 -25.08 -14.03 -13.95
C ALA A 21 -23.80 -13.31 -14.41
N CYS A 22 -23.02 -12.73 -13.47
CA CYS A 22 -21.54 -12.62 -13.56
C CYS A 22 -20.94 -11.94 -12.30
N SER A 23 -21.54 -12.15 -11.12
CA SER A 23 -21.00 -11.65 -9.84
C SER A 23 -20.16 -12.71 -9.13
N LEU A 24 -19.24 -13.37 -9.85
CA LEU A 24 -18.26 -14.31 -9.27
C LEU A 24 -16.92 -14.19 -10.03
N ALA A 25 -16.40 -12.97 -10.12
CA ALA A 25 -14.94 -12.79 -10.14
C ALA A 25 -14.56 -12.37 -8.71
N GLY A 26 -14.63 -13.32 -7.79
CA GLY A 26 -13.98 -13.18 -6.50
C GLY A 26 -12.50 -12.96 -6.74
N CYS A 27 -11.98 -11.85 -6.21
CA CYS A 27 -10.58 -11.77 -5.82
C CYS A 27 -10.23 -13.03 -5.03
N ASP A 28 -9.26 -13.81 -5.50
CA ASP A 28 -8.08 -14.14 -4.70
C ASP A 28 -7.09 -14.93 -5.55
N THR A 29 -6.47 -14.26 -6.52
CA THR A 29 -5.06 -14.56 -6.79
C THR A 29 -4.24 -13.76 -5.79
N SER A 30 -4.35 -14.14 -4.51
CA SER A 30 -3.21 -14.13 -3.59
C SER A 30 -2.19 -15.14 -4.13
N THR A 31 -1.62 -14.85 -5.30
CA THR A 31 -0.27 -15.29 -5.58
C THR A 31 0.55 -14.62 -4.49
N SER A 32 0.81 -15.38 -3.43
CA SER A 32 1.90 -15.14 -2.51
C SER A 32 3.18 -15.14 -3.35
N SER A 33 3.42 -14.03 -4.04
CA SER A 33 4.77 -13.60 -4.35
C SER A 33 5.40 -13.49 -2.98
N LEU A 34 6.15 -14.52 -2.58
CA LEU A 34 7.16 -14.39 -1.56
C LEU A 34 7.88 -13.08 -1.89
N ALA A 35 7.72 -12.09 -1.03
CA ALA A 35 8.37 -10.80 -1.15
C ALA A 35 9.87 -11.08 -1.34
N ASN A 36 10.36 -10.85 -2.56
CA ASN A 36 11.75 -11.17 -2.89
C ASN A 36 12.70 -10.11 -2.33
N GLU A 37 12.18 -8.94 -1.97
CA GLU A 37 12.95 -7.86 -1.38
C GLU A 37 12.28 -7.32 -0.10
N PRO A 38 13.06 -6.84 0.89
CA PRO A 38 12.54 -6.29 2.15
C PRO A 38 11.47 -5.21 1.95
N GLN A 39 11.61 -4.44 0.86
CA GLN A 39 10.70 -3.36 0.46
C GLN A 39 9.33 -3.85 0.00
N ASP A 40 9.22 -5.07 -0.52
CA ASP A 40 7.95 -5.67 -0.93
C ASP A 40 7.06 -6.02 0.29
N LEU A 41 7.67 -6.19 1.47
CA LEU A 41 6.96 -6.42 2.74
C LEU A 41 6.41 -5.12 3.36
N VAL A 42 6.94 -3.96 2.96
CA VAL A 42 6.53 -2.61 3.38
C VAL A 42 5.75 -1.91 2.26
N GLY A 43 4.92 -2.66 1.54
CA GLY A 43 4.00 -2.10 0.54
C GLY A 43 3.03 -1.08 1.17
N PRO A 44 2.71 0.02 0.45
CA PRO A 44 1.85 1.08 0.98
C PRO A 44 0.44 0.56 1.33
N GLY A 45 -0.24 1.26 2.23
CA GLY A 45 -1.60 0.97 2.67
C GLY A 45 -1.69 0.08 3.91
N ARG A 46 -0.62 -0.63 4.28
CA ARG A 46 -0.55 -1.45 5.50
C ARG A 46 -0.50 -0.58 6.75
N THR A 47 -1.18 -1.01 7.79
CA THR A 47 -1.10 -0.41 9.13
C THR A 47 0.17 -0.84 9.87
N ALA A 48 0.53 -0.09 10.91
CA ALA A 48 1.64 -0.48 11.78
C ALA A 48 1.41 -1.84 12.46
N ILE A 49 0.15 -2.20 12.76
CA ILE A 49 -0.19 -3.50 13.36
C ILE A 49 0.06 -4.63 12.36
N GLU A 50 -0.39 -4.49 11.11
CA GLU A 50 -0.15 -5.49 10.07
C GLU A 50 1.34 -5.69 9.81
N LEU A 51 2.11 -4.61 9.78
CA LEU A 51 3.57 -4.69 9.63
C LEU A 51 4.24 -5.38 10.83
N ARG A 52 3.79 -5.11 12.08
CA ARG A 52 4.28 -5.83 13.27
C ARG A 52 3.96 -7.32 13.22
N ASN A 53 2.78 -7.69 12.73
CA ASN A 53 2.41 -9.10 12.54
C ASN A 53 3.29 -9.80 11.48
N LEU A 54 3.88 -9.04 10.56
CA LEU A 54 4.89 -9.52 9.61
C LEU A 54 6.32 -9.52 10.17
N GLY A 55 6.49 -9.25 11.48
CA GLY A 55 7.77 -9.27 12.16
C GLY A 55 8.51 -7.93 12.19
N TRP A 56 7.94 -6.85 11.64
CA TRP A 56 8.58 -5.54 11.69
C TRP A 56 8.55 -4.96 13.10
N THR A 57 9.70 -4.53 13.59
CA THR A 57 9.77 -3.62 14.72
C THR A 57 9.50 -2.20 14.22
N ILE A 58 8.58 -1.49 14.87
CA ILE A 58 8.16 -0.14 14.48
C ILE A 58 8.17 0.74 15.71
N SER A 59 8.93 1.83 15.67
CA SER A 59 9.04 2.78 16.76
C SER A 59 7.74 3.57 16.99
N GLU A 60 7.74 4.32 18.09
CA GLU A 60 6.81 5.43 18.27
C GLU A 60 6.96 6.48 17.16
N PRO A 61 5.90 7.26 16.87
CA PRO A 61 5.97 8.41 15.97
C PRO A 61 7.05 9.38 16.37
N LYS A 62 7.73 9.92 15.36
CA LYS A 62 8.65 11.04 15.46
C LYS A 62 8.25 12.09 14.45
N THR A 63 8.53 13.32 14.80
CA THR A 63 8.49 14.44 13.87
C THR A 63 9.69 14.38 12.93
N LEU A 64 9.59 15.02 11.76
CA LEU A 64 10.72 15.11 10.83
C LEU A 64 11.98 15.74 11.47
N PRO A 65 11.89 16.83 12.26
CA PRO A 65 13.05 17.39 12.94
C PRO A 65 13.73 16.43 13.94
N GLU A 66 12.95 15.67 14.73
CA GLU A 66 13.50 14.67 15.66
C GLU A 66 14.26 13.58 14.90
N LEU A 67 13.69 13.12 13.79
CA LEU A 67 14.32 12.09 12.97
C LEU A 67 15.59 12.60 12.27
N GLU A 68 15.61 13.86 11.82
CA GLU A 68 16.80 14.48 11.23
C GLU A 68 17.90 14.73 12.26
N ALA A 69 17.56 15.01 13.53
CA ALA A 69 18.55 15.08 14.60
C ALA A 69 19.22 13.72 14.88
N GLU A 70 18.49 12.62 14.68
CA GLU A 70 19.01 11.25 14.88
C GLU A 70 19.93 10.76 13.76
N ARG A 71 19.96 11.45 12.61
CA ARG A 71 20.65 10.99 11.39
C ARG A 71 22.14 10.68 11.55
N PHE A 72 22.79 11.18 12.61
CA PHE A 72 24.24 11.03 12.86
C PHE A 72 24.62 10.21 14.10
N THR A 73 23.66 9.64 14.81
CA THR A 73 23.86 9.12 16.19
C THR A 73 24.74 7.87 16.31
N THR A 74 25.17 7.25 15.21
CA THR A 74 26.10 6.11 15.27
C THR A 74 26.87 6.06 13.96
N SER A 75 28.21 6.11 14.03
CA SER A 75 29.17 6.05 12.91
C SER A 75 29.47 7.34 12.13
N GLY A 76 28.87 8.49 12.47
CA GLY A 76 29.19 9.78 11.84
C GLY A 76 28.78 9.90 10.36
N LEU A 77 28.23 8.82 9.78
CA LEU A 77 27.60 8.82 8.47
C LEU A 77 26.09 9.07 8.61
N PRO A 78 25.51 9.84 7.69
CA PRO A 78 24.08 10.13 7.67
C PRO A 78 23.28 8.86 7.32
N ARG A 79 22.41 8.42 8.25
CA ARG A 79 21.61 7.20 8.11
C ARG A 79 20.44 7.31 7.13
N PHE A 80 19.98 8.51 6.78
CA PHE A 80 18.82 8.70 5.89
C PHE A 80 19.17 9.71 4.81
N GLU A 81 19.70 9.24 3.67
CA GLU A 81 20.18 10.10 2.58
C GLU A 81 19.75 9.61 1.20
N GLY A 82 19.94 10.49 0.21
CA GLY A 82 19.63 10.23 -1.19
C GLY A 82 18.16 10.46 -1.57
N ASP A 83 17.85 10.10 -2.82
CA ASP A 83 16.59 10.45 -3.47
C ASP A 83 15.37 9.83 -2.78
N LYS A 84 15.51 8.63 -2.20
CA LYS A 84 14.42 7.98 -1.47
C LYS A 84 14.09 8.74 -0.18
N TRP A 85 15.08 9.21 0.57
CA TRP A 85 14.85 10.05 1.74
C TRP A 85 14.21 11.39 1.37
N ASN A 86 14.74 12.07 0.35
CA ASN A 86 14.16 13.32 -0.14
C ASN A 86 12.71 13.13 -0.61
N ARG A 87 12.40 12.03 -1.29
CA ARG A 87 11.05 11.66 -1.69
C ARG A 87 10.11 11.49 -0.49
N LEU A 88 10.55 10.84 0.59
CA LEU A 88 9.75 10.74 1.81
C LEU A 88 9.43 12.12 2.39
N LYS A 89 10.43 13.00 2.48
CA LYS A 89 10.25 14.37 2.98
C LYS A 89 9.26 15.16 2.14
N THR A 90 9.37 15.10 0.81
CA THR A 90 8.45 15.83 -0.08
C THR A 90 7.02 15.28 -0.03
N LYS A 91 6.84 13.99 0.29
CA LYS A 91 5.51 13.39 0.46
C LYS A 91 4.85 13.74 1.80
N ALA A 92 5.63 14.10 2.79
CA ALA A 92 5.16 14.36 4.15
C ALA A 92 4.28 15.62 4.21
N GLN A 93 3.22 15.52 5.00
CA GLN A 93 2.26 16.58 5.28
C GLN A 93 2.15 16.78 6.80
N PRO A 94 1.64 17.93 7.25
CA PRO A 94 1.33 18.13 8.66
C PRO A 94 0.40 17.03 9.18
N GLY A 95 0.79 16.40 10.29
CA GLY A 95 0.04 15.28 10.90
C GLY A 95 0.47 13.89 10.42
N ASP A 96 1.40 13.79 9.45
CA ASP A 96 2.05 12.52 9.15
C ASP A 96 3.04 12.12 10.24
N GLU A 97 3.22 10.80 10.40
CA GLU A 97 4.10 10.22 11.40
C GLU A 97 5.31 9.58 10.72
N PHE A 98 6.52 10.01 11.08
CA PHE A 98 7.72 9.26 10.75
C PHE A 98 7.96 8.21 11.82
N ARG A 99 8.28 6.98 11.42
CA ARG A 99 8.62 5.89 12.35
C ARG A 99 9.85 5.18 11.83
N THR A 100 10.78 4.85 12.72
CA THR A 100 11.85 3.93 12.34
C THR A 100 11.29 2.51 12.29
N ILE A 101 11.74 1.75 11.31
CA ILE A 101 11.31 0.38 11.06
C ILE A 101 12.54 -0.52 10.96
N SER A 102 12.45 -1.73 11.50
CA SER A 102 13.49 -2.74 11.32
C SER A 102 12.90 -4.14 11.24
N HIS A 103 13.54 -4.98 10.45
CA HIS A 103 13.24 -6.39 10.24
C HIS A 103 14.55 -7.12 9.93
N ASN A 104 14.54 -8.45 9.93
CA ASN A 104 15.71 -9.25 9.52
C ASN A 104 16.21 -8.90 8.10
N ALA A 105 15.34 -8.33 7.28
CA ALA A 105 15.63 -7.95 5.90
C ALA A 105 16.18 -6.52 5.77
N GLY A 106 16.10 -5.68 6.81
CA GLY A 106 16.63 -4.31 6.74
C GLY A 106 16.16 -3.36 7.84
N SER A 107 16.67 -2.13 7.81
CA SER A 107 16.28 -1.03 8.68
C SER A 107 16.05 0.24 7.88
N GLY A 108 15.05 1.01 8.29
CA GLY A 108 14.53 2.12 7.51
C GLY A 108 13.71 3.12 8.30
N VAL A 109 13.16 4.07 7.56
CA VAL A 109 12.16 5.02 8.03
C VAL A 109 10.92 4.83 7.18
N ALA A 110 9.78 4.79 7.82
CA ALA A 110 8.48 4.76 7.19
C ALA A 110 7.72 6.06 7.49
N LEU A 111 6.97 6.51 6.49
CA LEU A 111 6.01 7.60 6.60
C LEU A 111 4.61 7.01 6.72
N PHE A 112 3.89 7.33 7.79
CA PHE A 112 2.51 6.93 7.99
C PHE A 112 1.57 8.13 7.89
N ARG A 113 0.42 7.92 7.27
CA ARG A 113 -0.69 8.87 7.20
C ARG A 113 -1.97 8.18 7.63
N HIS A 114 -2.65 8.75 8.63
CA HIS A 114 -3.87 8.17 9.20
C HIS A 114 -3.70 6.70 9.61
N GLY A 115 -2.54 6.36 10.20
CA GLY A 115 -2.21 5.00 10.64
C GLY A 115 -1.83 4.01 9.55
N LYS A 116 -1.75 4.43 8.28
CA LYS A 116 -1.36 3.60 7.13
C LYS A 116 -0.02 4.03 6.57
N LEU A 117 0.80 3.06 6.20
CA LEU A 117 2.08 3.25 5.54
C LEU A 117 1.87 3.92 4.19
N LEU A 118 2.51 5.05 3.97
CA LEU A 118 2.50 5.78 2.71
C LEU A 118 3.72 5.47 1.86
N ASP A 119 4.90 5.44 2.48
CA ASP A 119 6.18 5.15 1.81
C ASP A 119 7.24 4.76 2.83
N SER A 120 8.35 4.18 2.39
CA SER A 120 9.50 3.89 3.25
C SER A 120 10.84 4.04 2.53
N HIS A 121 11.88 4.36 3.31
CA HIS A 121 13.27 4.37 2.88
C HIS A 121 14.06 3.42 3.78
N LEU A 122 14.50 2.30 3.21
CA LEU A 122 15.46 1.40 3.85
C LEU A 122 16.87 1.91 3.58
N TYR A 123 17.64 2.14 4.64
CA TYR A 123 19.03 2.59 4.58
C TYR A 123 20.03 1.49 4.93
N ALA A 124 19.56 0.39 5.51
CA ALA A 124 20.30 -0.85 5.66
C ALA A 124 19.45 -2.00 5.14
N VAL A 125 20.04 -2.87 4.32
CA VAL A 125 19.43 -4.10 3.81
C VAL A 125 20.39 -5.23 4.13
N PHE A 126 19.88 -6.35 4.63
CA PHE A 126 20.66 -7.48 5.11
C PHE A 126 20.36 -8.74 4.32
#